data_AF-A0A7S4S4U9-F1
#
_entry.id   AF-A0A7S4S4U9-F1
#
_cell.length_a   1.000
_cell.length_b   1.000
_cell.length_c   1.000
_cell.angle_alpha   90.00
_cell.angle_beta   90.00
_cell.angle_gamma   90.00
#
_symmetry.space_group_name_H-M   'P 1'
#
loop_
_entity.id
_entity.type
_entity.pdbx_description
1 polymer ?
#
loop_
_entity_poly.entity_id
_entity_poly.type
_entity_poly.pdbx_seq_one_letter_code
_entity_poly.pdbx_strand_id
1 'polypeptide(L)'
;GSVLSNMLLVLGMSFFFGGIVGRASPGSRLTLVSEKEQKFIAEGAMCNVTMLLLSCVSFTLPTVFSNVGHEEHILPLSRLGAIIVMVSYCAFLIFQLFTHKEMLSKTEEGEETEEEKEDPPMQLWLALAILFLATVCTSVNSEFLVNVVEEVVEDSPLSEAFIGVILLPIVGNACEHMAAVRFAIQDRPSLSIGIAVGSSTQIALFVVPFSVLVAWSMGVDMTMDFGPLNTSVMVLSVIMLLSVVLDGRANWLEGWMLMSAYVFIGVMFWFVRESDL
;
A
#
# COMPACT_ATOMS: atom_id res chain seq x y z
N GLY A 1 2.34 -6.11 -6.00
CA GLY A 1 2.60 -6.70 -4.67
C GLY A 1 2.38 -5.72 -3.53
N SER A 2 3.27 -4.74 -3.35
CA SER A 2 3.25 -3.83 -2.18
C SER A 2 1.90 -3.14 -1.92
N VAL A 3 1.26 -2.61 -2.97
CA VAL A 3 -0.09 -2.03 -2.87
C VAL A 3 -1.14 -3.05 -2.38
N LEU A 4 -1.11 -4.28 -2.89
CA LEU A 4 -2.03 -5.34 -2.45
C LEU A 4 -1.82 -5.72 -0.98
N SER A 5 -0.56 -5.80 -0.54
CA SER A 5 -0.22 -6.07 0.87
C SER A 5 -0.78 -4.98 1.77
N ASN A 6 -0.54 -3.72 1.43
CA ASN A 6 -1.00 -2.61 2.25
C ASN A 6 -2.54 -2.52 2.30
N MET A 7 -3.21 -2.62 1.16
CA MET A 7 -4.66 -2.48 1.12
C MET A 7 -5.43 -3.66 1.71
N LEU A 8 -4.94 -4.89 1.52
CA LEU A 8 -5.68 -6.09 1.93
C LEU A 8 -5.12 -6.70 3.21
N LEU A 9 -3.82 -6.95 3.26
CA LEU A 9 -3.19 -7.62 4.39
C LEU A 9 -3.04 -6.67 5.58
N VAL A 10 -2.43 -5.49 5.41
CA VAL A 10 -2.20 -4.54 6.51
C VAL A 10 -3.49 -4.00 7.05
N LEU A 11 -4.33 -3.46 6.17
CA LEU A 11 -5.61 -2.92 6.59
C LEU A 11 -6.50 -4.03 7.14
N GLY A 12 -6.47 -5.22 6.55
CA GLY A 12 -7.21 -6.38 7.04
C GLY A 12 -6.81 -6.79 8.46
N MET A 13 -5.50 -6.92 8.72
CA MET A 13 -4.99 -7.17 10.07
C MET A 13 -5.35 -6.06 11.04
N SER A 14 -5.28 -4.80 10.58
CA SER A 14 -5.58 -3.63 11.41
C SER A 14 -7.04 -3.61 11.84
N PHE A 15 -7.98 -3.81 10.92
CA PHE A 15 -9.41 -3.88 11.25
C PHE A 15 -9.77 -5.15 12.01
N PHE A 16 -9.10 -6.27 11.73
CA PHE A 16 -9.29 -7.49 12.49
C PHE A 16 -8.89 -7.28 13.95
N PHE A 17 -7.61 -6.98 14.23
CA PHE A 17 -7.11 -6.80 15.59
C PHE A 17 -7.71 -5.57 16.28
N GLY A 18 -7.89 -4.47 15.56
CA GLY A 18 -8.57 -3.27 16.07
C GLY A 18 -10.05 -3.52 16.40
N GLY A 19 -10.71 -4.43 15.70
CA GLY A 19 -12.11 -4.82 15.94
C GLY A 19 -12.30 -5.90 17.01
N ILE A 20 -11.26 -6.64 17.42
CA ILE A 20 -11.36 -7.66 18.48
C ILE A 20 -10.67 -7.24 19.79
N VAL A 21 -9.58 -6.48 19.71
CA VAL A 21 -8.78 -6.08 20.87
C VAL A 21 -9.06 -4.62 21.22
N GLY A 22 -9.29 -4.37 22.50
CA GLY A 22 -9.48 -3.02 23.02
C GLY A 22 -9.21 -2.95 24.52
N ARG A 23 -9.41 -1.77 25.08
CA ARG A 23 -9.39 -1.55 26.53
C ARG A 23 -10.83 -1.37 27.00
N ALA A 24 -11.25 -2.14 28.00
CA ALA A 24 -12.58 -1.98 28.61
C ALA A 24 -12.69 -0.65 29.39
N SER A 25 -11.57 -0.08 29.82
CA SER A 25 -11.49 1.26 30.46
C SER A 25 -10.10 1.89 30.23
N PRO A 26 -9.96 3.22 30.28
CA PRO A 26 -8.65 3.89 30.20
C PRO A 26 -7.67 3.31 31.24
N GLY A 27 -6.44 2.98 30.80
CA GLY A 27 -5.42 2.36 31.65
C GLY A 27 -5.56 0.86 31.95
N SER A 28 -6.63 0.20 31.49
CA SER A 28 -6.80 -1.25 31.66
C SER A 28 -5.93 -2.10 30.71
N ARG A 29 -5.75 -3.39 31.05
CA ARG A 29 -5.09 -4.36 30.16
C ARG A 29 -5.88 -4.52 28.87
N LEU A 30 -5.17 -4.86 27.78
CA LEU A 30 -5.79 -5.24 26.51
C LEU A 30 -6.64 -6.51 26.70
N THR A 31 -7.90 -6.44 26.32
CA THR A 31 -8.88 -7.52 26.42
C THR A 31 -9.64 -7.68 25.11
N LEU A 32 -10.26 -8.85 24.91
CA LEU A 32 -11.22 -9.03 23.83
C LEU A 32 -12.52 -8.28 24.15
N VAL A 33 -12.97 -7.46 23.23
CA VAL A 33 -14.19 -6.64 23.38
C VAL A 33 -15.26 -7.17 22.44
N SER A 34 -16.43 -7.49 22.98
CA SER A 34 -17.59 -7.89 22.18
C SER A 34 -18.23 -6.65 21.54
N GLU A 35 -18.71 -6.79 20.30
CA GLU A 35 -19.42 -5.73 19.56
C GLU A 35 -18.61 -4.43 19.36
N LYS A 36 -17.27 -4.53 19.29
CA LYS A 36 -16.43 -3.36 19.01
C LYS A 36 -16.53 -2.94 17.54
N GLU A 37 -16.83 -1.66 17.33
CA GLU A 37 -16.86 -1.00 16.02
C GLU A 37 -16.02 0.27 16.10
N GLN A 38 -15.06 0.45 15.20
CA GLN A 38 -14.20 1.62 15.17
C GLN A 38 -14.72 2.60 14.11
N LYS A 39 -14.80 3.89 14.45
CA LYS A 39 -15.27 4.92 13.51
C LYS A 39 -14.10 5.75 13.02
N PHE A 40 -14.13 6.14 11.76
CA PHE A 40 -13.15 7.02 11.15
C PHE A 40 -13.83 7.97 10.15
N ILE A 41 -13.14 9.05 9.81
CA ILE A 41 -13.62 10.02 8.82
C ILE A 41 -13.32 9.46 7.43
N ALA A 42 -14.37 9.00 6.74
CA ALA A 42 -14.23 8.36 5.42
C ALA A 42 -13.65 9.30 4.36
N GLU A 43 -13.83 10.62 4.49
CA GLU A 43 -13.50 11.60 3.46
C GLU A 43 -12.01 11.56 3.05
N GLY A 44 -11.09 11.50 4.02
CA GLY A 44 -9.65 11.42 3.73
C GLY A 44 -9.22 10.08 3.14
N ALA A 45 -9.85 8.99 3.60
CA ALA A 45 -9.62 7.66 3.07
C ALA A 45 -10.15 7.54 1.62
N MET A 46 -11.33 8.07 1.35
CA MET A 46 -11.98 8.10 0.04
C MET A 46 -11.19 8.90 -1.00
N CYS A 47 -10.54 10.00 -0.58
CA CYS A 47 -9.64 10.74 -1.46
C CYS A 47 -8.48 9.85 -1.94
N ASN A 48 -7.82 9.14 -1.03
CA ASN A 48 -6.76 8.19 -1.36
C ASN A 48 -7.26 7.02 -2.23
N VAL A 49 -8.43 6.44 -1.92
CA VAL A 49 -9.03 5.37 -2.72
C VAL A 49 -9.34 5.83 -4.15
N THR A 50 -9.82 7.07 -4.31
CA THR A 50 -10.07 7.65 -5.65
C THR A 50 -8.76 7.81 -6.44
N MET A 51 -7.69 8.22 -5.77
CA MET A 51 -6.36 8.31 -6.38
C MET A 51 -5.80 6.91 -6.73
N LEU A 52 -6.08 5.88 -5.92
CA LEU A 52 -5.76 4.49 -6.26
C LEU A 52 -6.56 4.00 -7.48
N LEU A 53 -7.85 4.35 -7.60
CA LEU A 53 -8.63 4.04 -8.80
C LEU A 53 -8.05 4.69 -10.06
N LEU A 54 -7.54 5.92 -9.96
CA LEU A 54 -6.81 6.57 -11.06
C LEU A 54 -5.57 5.76 -11.45
N SER A 55 -4.80 5.25 -10.48
CA SER A 55 -3.64 4.39 -10.77
C SER A 55 -4.04 3.08 -11.47
N CYS A 56 -5.18 2.48 -11.09
CA CYS A 56 -5.71 1.31 -11.76
C CYS A 56 -6.01 1.57 -13.23
N VAL A 57 -6.56 2.74 -13.57
CA VAL A 57 -6.78 3.14 -14.98
C VAL A 57 -5.44 3.23 -15.72
N SER A 58 -4.45 3.85 -15.11
CA SER A 58 -3.12 4.03 -15.71
C SER A 58 -2.36 2.72 -15.94
N PHE A 59 -2.60 1.69 -15.13
CA PHE A 59 -2.02 0.35 -15.30
C PHE A 59 -2.84 -0.52 -16.27
N THR A 60 -4.18 -0.42 -16.21
CA THR A 60 -5.07 -1.24 -17.03
C THR A 60 -5.04 -0.82 -18.50
N LEU A 61 -4.91 0.47 -18.80
CA LEU A 61 -4.93 0.96 -20.19
C LEU A 61 -3.77 0.38 -21.04
N PRO A 62 -2.49 0.43 -20.62
CA PRO A 62 -1.41 -0.25 -21.32
C PRO A 62 -1.66 -1.75 -21.51
N THR A 63 -2.11 -2.43 -20.45
CA THR A 63 -2.41 -3.88 -20.51
C THR A 63 -3.52 -4.22 -21.49
N VAL A 64 -4.60 -3.44 -21.53
CA VAL A 64 -5.69 -3.67 -22.50
C VAL A 64 -5.20 -3.39 -23.92
N PHE A 65 -4.41 -2.34 -24.12
CA PHE A 65 -3.80 -2.04 -25.43
C PHE A 65 -2.92 -3.18 -25.94
N SER A 66 -2.12 -3.77 -25.04
CA SER A 66 -1.30 -4.96 -25.29
C SER A 66 -2.15 -6.13 -25.76
N ASN A 67 -3.22 -6.47 -25.01
CA ASN A 67 -4.11 -7.59 -25.33
C ASN A 67 -4.91 -7.43 -26.63
N VAL A 68 -5.09 -6.19 -27.12
CA VAL A 68 -5.78 -5.90 -28.40
C VAL A 68 -4.80 -5.90 -29.60
N GLY A 69 -3.50 -6.12 -29.37
CA GLY A 69 -2.48 -6.25 -30.41
C GLY A 69 -1.78 -4.95 -30.80
N HIS A 70 -1.79 -3.93 -29.93
CA HIS A 70 -1.12 -2.65 -30.16
C HIS A 70 0.20 -2.53 -29.38
N GLU A 71 1.07 -3.55 -29.48
CA GLU A 71 2.31 -3.66 -28.69
C GLU A 71 3.29 -2.49 -28.92
N GLU A 72 3.37 -1.97 -30.16
CA GLU A 72 4.26 -0.86 -30.53
C GLU A 72 3.99 0.44 -29.74
N HIS A 73 2.79 0.58 -29.18
CA HIS A 73 2.38 1.78 -28.47
C HIS A 73 2.43 1.65 -26.94
N ILE A 74 2.71 0.47 -26.39
CA ILE A 74 2.70 0.23 -24.93
C ILE A 74 3.73 1.10 -24.22
N LEU A 75 4.95 1.17 -24.75
CA LEU A 75 6.07 1.88 -24.13
C LEU A 75 5.87 3.41 -24.16
N PRO A 76 5.55 4.05 -25.30
CA PRO A 76 5.16 5.47 -25.32
C PRO A 76 3.95 5.77 -24.42
N LEU A 77 2.94 4.90 -24.42
CA LEU A 77 1.74 5.07 -23.60
C LEU A 77 2.08 4.99 -22.11
N SER A 78 2.96 4.07 -21.71
CA SER A 78 3.43 3.93 -20.32
C SER A 78 4.25 5.14 -19.88
N ARG A 79 5.14 5.67 -20.73
CA ARG A 79 5.93 6.87 -20.41
C ARG A 79 5.05 8.11 -20.26
N LEU A 80 4.10 8.32 -21.17
CA LEU A 80 3.16 9.44 -21.10
C LEU A 80 2.20 9.28 -19.91
N GLY A 81 1.71 8.07 -19.67
CA GLY A 81 0.90 7.73 -18.51
C GLY A 81 1.61 8.03 -17.20
N ALA A 82 2.90 7.68 -17.08
CA ALA A 82 3.70 7.96 -15.90
C ALA A 82 3.78 9.48 -15.61
N ILE A 83 3.99 10.31 -16.64
CA ILE A 83 4.00 11.77 -16.49
C ILE A 83 2.64 12.29 -16.00
N ILE A 84 1.54 11.85 -16.62
CA ILE A 84 0.18 12.29 -16.25
C ILE A 84 -0.11 11.94 -14.79
N VAL A 85 0.18 10.69 -14.40
CA VAL A 85 -0.06 10.20 -13.05
C VAL A 85 0.78 10.95 -12.01
N MET A 86 2.05 11.24 -12.32
CA MET A 86 2.89 12.05 -11.44
C MET A 86 2.38 13.47 -11.30
N VAL A 87 1.87 14.09 -12.36
CA VAL A 87 1.24 15.41 -12.29
C VAL A 87 -0.01 15.36 -11.38
N SER A 88 -0.83 14.32 -11.52
CA SER A 88 -1.97 14.09 -10.62
C SER A 88 -1.52 13.88 -9.17
N TYR A 89 -0.42 13.18 -8.92
CA TYR A 89 0.15 13.03 -7.58
C TYR A 89 0.64 14.36 -7.01
N CYS A 90 1.31 15.21 -7.81
CA CYS A 90 1.69 16.56 -7.39
C CYS A 90 0.46 17.42 -7.05
N ALA A 91 -0.60 17.34 -7.85
CA ALA A 91 -1.87 18.02 -7.55
C ALA A 91 -2.49 17.50 -6.25
N PHE A 92 -2.43 16.19 -6.01
CA PHE A 92 -2.85 15.57 -4.75
C PHE A 92 -2.01 16.02 -3.55
N LEU A 93 -0.69 16.15 -3.68
CA LEU A 93 0.16 16.70 -2.62
C LEU A 93 -0.19 18.17 -2.31
N ILE A 94 -0.46 18.98 -3.34
CA ILE A 94 -0.93 20.36 -3.14
C ILE A 94 -2.28 20.37 -2.40
N PHE A 95 -3.17 19.45 -2.78
CA PHE A 95 -4.46 19.27 -2.13
C PHE A 95 -4.31 18.90 -0.65
N GLN A 96 -3.46 17.91 -0.37
CA GLN A 96 -3.24 17.37 0.97
C GLN A 96 -2.51 18.35 1.90
N LEU A 97 -1.47 19.03 1.39
CA LEU A 97 -0.59 19.86 2.22
C LEU A 97 -1.07 21.30 2.40
N PHE A 98 -1.79 21.84 1.41
CA PHE A 98 -2.12 23.27 1.38
C PHE A 98 -3.62 23.54 1.32
N THR A 99 -4.36 22.97 0.37
CA THR A 99 -5.74 23.45 0.12
C THR A 99 -6.78 22.81 1.03
N HIS A 100 -6.60 21.54 1.41
CA HIS A 100 -7.56 20.78 2.22
C HIS A 100 -6.90 20.14 3.45
N LYS A 101 -5.81 20.74 3.95
CA LYS A 101 -5.08 20.28 5.13
C LYS A 101 -6.02 20.07 6.33
N GLU A 102 -6.90 21.02 6.63
CA GLU A 102 -7.79 20.93 7.81
C GLU A 102 -8.84 19.82 7.71
N MET A 103 -9.29 19.52 6.49
CA MET A 103 -10.22 18.41 6.25
C MET A 103 -9.52 17.07 6.47
N LEU A 104 -8.25 16.97 6.09
CA LEU A 104 -7.45 15.75 6.17
C LEU A 104 -6.76 15.58 7.53
N SER A 105 -6.38 16.65 8.22
CA SER A 105 -5.70 16.61 9.53
C SER A 105 -6.63 16.16 10.65
N LYS A 106 -7.93 16.50 10.58
CA LYS A 106 -8.97 15.95 11.48
C LYS A 106 -9.08 14.43 11.40
N THR A 107 -8.65 13.84 10.28
CA THR A 107 -8.60 12.39 10.09
C THR A 107 -7.41 11.79 10.85
N GLU A 108 -6.29 12.51 11.02
CA GLU A 108 -5.10 12.02 11.74
C GLU A 108 -5.23 12.20 13.26
N GLU A 109 -5.93 13.26 13.72
CA GLU A 109 -6.12 13.62 15.14
C GLU A 109 -7.37 12.97 15.78
N GLY A 110 -7.58 11.66 15.56
CA GLY A 110 -8.64 10.93 16.27
C GLY A 110 -8.47 11.03 17.79
N GLU A 111 -9.40 11.74 18.45
CA GLU A 111 -9.48 12.02 19.89
C GLU A 111 -8.16 11.80 20.65
N GLU A 112 -7.35 12.86 20.72
CA GLU A 112 -6.23 12.94 21.66
C GLU A 112 -6.74 12.64 23.08
N THR A 113 -6.69 11.37 23.48
CA THR A 113 -6.60 11.06 24.90
C THR A 113 -5.22 11.53 25.32
N GLU A 114 -5.18 12.54 26.18
CA GLU A 114 -4.06 13.37 26.65
C GLU A 114 -2.85 12.60 27.28
N GLU A 115 -2.57 11.34 26.91
CA GLU A 115 -1.61 10.47 27.60
C GLU A 115 -0.48 9.90 26.73
N GLU A 116 -0.11 10.52 25.61
CA GLU A 116 1.19 10.25 25.00
C GLU A 116 2.11 11.45 25.22
N LYS A 117 3.05 11.28 26.15
CA LYS A 117 4.22 12.15 26.30
C LYS A 117 4.83 12.30 24.91
N GLU A 118 4.76 13.50 24.33
CA GLU A 118 5.56 13.84 23.16
C GLU A 118 7.02 13.54 23.52
N ASP A 119 7.58 12.49 22.91
CA ASP A 119 9.00 12.22 23.04
C ASP A 119 9.75 13.48 22.59
N PRO A 120 10.79 13.91 23.34
CA PRO A 120 11.47 15.16 23.04
C PRO A 120 11.95 15.17 21.57
N PRO A 121 11.73 16.26 20.83
CA PRO A 121 12.01 16.30 19.40
C PRO A 121 13.48 16.00 19.15
N MET A 122 13.74 15.02 18.27
CA MET A 122 15.09 14.60 17.95
C MET A 122 15.86 15.74 17.28
N GLN A 123 17.15 15.90 17.64
CA GLN A 123 18.00 16.90 17.01
C GLN A 123 18.12 16.64 15.50
N LEU A 124 17.92 17.68 14.68
CA LEU A 124 17.85 17.57 13.21
C LEU A 124 19.06 16.85 12.60
N TRP A 125 20.27 17.13 13.08
CA TRP A 125 21.49 16.50 12.56
C TRP A 125 21.52 14.99 12.83
N LEU A 126 20.99 14.55 13.98
CA LEU A 126 20.88 13.14 14.32
C LEU A 126 19.83 12.46 13.44
N ALA A 127 18.72 13.15 13.14
CA ALA A 127 17.71 12.67 12.20
C ALA A 127 18.27 12.48 10.80
N LEU A 128 19.02 13.46 10.29
CA LEU A 128 19.70 13.35 9.00
C LEU A 128 20.75 12.23 8.98
N ALA A 129 21.52 12.08 10.06
CA ALA A 129 22.53 11.04 10.17
C ALA A 129 21.93 9.63 10.18
N ILE A 130 20.87 9.41 10.99
CA ILE A 130 20.17 8.13 11.06
C ILE A 130 19.48 7.83 9.73
N LEU A 131 18.81 8.82 9.11
CA LEU A 131 18.18 8.65 7.81
C LEU A 131 19.19 8.24 6.75
N PHE A 132 20.32 8.96 6.66
CA PHE A 132 21.38 8.63 5.71
C PHE A 132 21.94 7.22 5.92
N LEU A 133 22.25 6.85 7.17
CA LEU A 133 22.78 5.53 7.49
C LEU A 133 21.76 4.42 7.17
N ALA A 134 20.49 4.62 7.51
CA ALA A 134 19.42 3.69 7.18
C ALA A 134 19.28 3.52 5.66
N THR A 135 19.33 4.61 4.89
CA THR A 135 19.27 4.55 3.42
C THR A 135 20.44 3.76 2.84
N VAL A 136 21.67 3.97 3.32
CA VAL A 136 22.85 3.21 2.86
C VAL A 136 22.70 1.73 3.20
N CYS A 137 22.33 1.39 4.43
CA CYS A 137 22.11 0.00 4.84
C CYS A 137 21.03 -0.67 4.00
N THR A 138 19.89 0.00 3.78
CA THR A 138 18.82 -0.52 2.93
C THR A 138 19.28 -0.71 1.48
N SER A 139 20.05 0.23 0.92
CA SER A 139 20.60 0.09 -0.44
C SER A 139 21.47 -1.16 -0.60
N VAL A 140 22.36 -1.42 0.37
CA VAL A 140 23.23 -2.61 0.36
C VAL A 140 22.40 -3.90 0.50
N ASN A 141 21.41 -3.90 1.41
CA ASN A 141 20.53 -5.06 1.58
C ASN A 141 19.66 -5.32 0.34
N SER A 142 19.23 -4.28 -0.37
CA SER A 142 18.47 -4.42 -1.61
C SER A 142 19.29 -5.08 -2.72
N GLU A 143 20.59 -4.79 -2.82
CA GLU A 143 21.48 -5.46 -3.79
C GLU A 143 21.60 -6.96 -3.48
N PHE A 144 21.80 -7.31 -2.20
CA PHE A 144 21.82 -8.72 -1.80
C PHE A 144 20.48 -9.42 -2.03
N LEU A 145 19.36 -8.74 -1.76
CA LEU A 145 18.02 -9.30 -1.94
C LEU A 145 17.73 -9.63 -3.42
N VAL A 146 18.08 -8.72 -4.34
CA VAL A 146 17.87 -8.94 -5.78
C VAL A 146 18.66 -10.15 -6.27
N ASN A 147 19.93 -10.28 -5.88
CA ASN A 147 20.77 -11.43 -6.27
C ASN A 147 20.20 -12.77 -5.75
N VAL A 148 19.67 -12.79 -4.53
CA VAL A 148 19.08 -14.01 -3.94
C VAL A 148 17.76 -14.38 -4.60
N VAL A 149 16.97 -13.40 -5.08
CA VAL A 149 15.70 -13.71 -5.77
C VAL A 149 15.96 -14.51 -7.04
N GLU A 150 16.97 -14.15 -7.84
CA GLU A 150 17.35 -14.89 -9.05
C GLU A 150 17.75 -16.34 -8.72
N GLU A 151 18.63 -16.53 -7.71
CA GLU A 151 19.06 -17.86 -7.26
C GLU A 151 17.88 -18.71 -6.74
N VAL A 152 16.96 -18.11 -5.98
CA VAL A 152 15.81 -18.84 -5.41
C VAL A 152 14.82 -19.25 -6.48
N VAL A 153 14.62 -18.46 -7.54
CA VAL A 153 13.74 -18.82 -8.66
C VAL A 153 14.27 -20.03 -9.41
N GLU A 154 15.60 -20.13 -9.61
CA GLU A 154 16.21 -21.27 -10.30
C GLU A 154 16.09 -22.59 -9.50
N ASP A 155 16.23 -22.52 -8.17
CA ASP A 155 16.30 -23.70 -7.28
C ASP A 155 14.95 -24.10 -6.65
N SER A 156 13.92 -23.27 -6.77
CA SER A 156 12.63 -23.44 -6.08
C SER A 156 11.46 -23.59 -7.05
N PRO A 157 10.39 -24.31 -6.70
CA PRO A 157 9.16 -24.34 -7.51
C PRO A 157 8.35 -23.02 -7.48
N LEU A 158 8.88 -21.95 -6.90
CA LEU A 158 8.20 -20.66 -6.78
C LEU A 158 8.45 -19.80 -8.01
N SER A 159 7.38 -19.25 -8.60
CA SER A 159 7.51 -18.31 -9.72
C SER A 159 8.01 -16.94 -9.27
N GLU A 160 8.71 -16.22 -10.16
CA GLU A 160 9.09 -14.81 -9.95
C GLU A 160 7.89 -13.95 -9.52
N ALA A 161 6.73 -14.19 -10.13
CA ALA A 161 5.49 -13.48 -9.81
C ALA A 161 5.02 -13.75 -8.37
N PHE A 162 5.10 -14.99 -7.87
CA PHE A 162 4.74 -15.27 -6.49
C PHE A 162 5.68 -14.57 -5.51
N ILE A 163 6.99 -14.62 -5.77
CA ILE A 163 8.00 -13.96 -4.92
C ILE A 163 7.78 -12.44 -4.92
N GLY A 164 7.62 -11.84 -6.10
CA GLY A 164 7.46 -10.39 -6.26
C GLY A 164 6.11 -9.84 -5.79
N VAL A 165 5.02 -10.58 -5.98
CA VAL A 165 3.66 -10.10 -5.65
C VAL A 165 3.27 -10.42 -4.21
N ILE A 166 3.73 -11.54 -3.64
CA ILE A 166 3.32 -12.01 -2.31
C ILE A 166 4.46 -11.89 -1.29
N LEU A 167 5.59 -12.56 -1.51
CA LEU A 167 6.62 -12.68 -0.47
C LEU A 167 7.36 -11.36 -0.19
N LEU A 168 7.88 -10.69 -1.23
CA LEU A 168 8.63 -9.45 -1.08
C LEU A 168 7.83 -8.34 -0.36
N PRO A 169 6.56 -8.09 -0.71
CA PRO A 169 5.73 -7.11 0.00
C PRO A 169 5.52 -7.40 1.48
N ILE A 170 5.33 -8.66 1.88
CA ILE A 170 5.09 -9.02 3.29
C ILE A 170 6.30 -8.63 4.13
N VAL A 171 7.51 -8.90 3.63
CA VAL A 171 8.76 -8.60 4.33
C VAL A 171 9.07 -7.10 4.25
N GLY A 172 8.98 -6.52 3.05
CA GLY A 172 9.32 -5.12 2.79
C GLY A 172 8.45 -4.14 3.57
N ASN A 173 7.17 -4.47 3.78
CA ASN A 173 6.24 -3.60 4.48
C ASN A 173 6.02 -4.01 5.94
N ALA A 174 6.72 -5.02 6.48
CA ALA A 174 6.46 -5.57 7.81
C ALA A 174 6.48 -4.52 8.95
N CYS A 175 7.36 -3.52 8.86
CA CYS A 175 7.41 -2.42 9.81
C CYS A 175 6.13 -1.55 9.76
N GLU A 176 5.63 -1.24 8.55
CA GLU A 176 4.38 -0.53 8.35
C GLU A 176 3.19 -1.36 8.85
N HIS A 177 3.22 -2.68 8.62
CA HIS A 177 2.20 -3.61 9.11
C HIS A 177 2.06 -3.53 10.63
N MET A 178 3.18 -3.61 11.33
CA MET A 178 3.21 -3.56 12.79
C MET A 178 2.72 -2.20 13.32
N ALA A 179 3.13 -1.10 12.68
CA ALA A 179 2.70 0.24 13.07
C ALA A 179 1.19 0.45 12.88
N ALA A 180 0.65 0.09 11.72
CA ALA A 180 -0.76 0.21 11.40
C ALA A 180 -1.63 -0.61 12.37
N VAL A 181 -1.28 -1.89 12.60
CA VAL A 181 -2.00 -2.76 13.54
C VAL A 181 -1.93 -2.20 14.96
N ARG A 182 -0.79 -1.66 15.40
CA ARG A 182 -0.65 -1.03 16.71
C ARG A 182 -1.60 0.16 16.86
N PHE A 183 -1.66 1.05 15.88
CA PHE A 183 -2.57 2.20 15.94
C PHE A 183 -4.05 1.78 15.91
N ALA A 184 -4.40 0.76 15.12
CA ALA A 184 -5.75 0.22 15.12
C ALA A 184 -6.14 -0.39 16.47
N ILE A 185 -5.24 -1.11 17.14
CA ILE A 185 -5.46 -1.62 18.51
C ILE A 185 -5.62 -0.48 19.53
N GLN A 186 -4.94 0.64 19.32
CA GLN A 186 -5.06 1.87 20.13
C GLN A 186 -6.33 2.68 19.82
N ASP A 187 -7.26 2.12 19.04
CA ASP A 187 -8.50 2.78 18.64
C ASP A 187 -8.31 4.03 17.78
N ARG A 188 -7.20 4.06 17.01
CA ARG A 188 -6.89 5.09 16.02
C ARG A 188 -6.95 4.50 14.60
N PRO A 189 -8.13 4.05 14.12
CA PRO A 189 -8.28 3.41 12.82
C PRO A 189 -7.88 4.34 11.66
N SER A 190 -8.10 5.65 11.79
CA SER A 190 -7.75 6.62 10.76
C SER A 190 -6.25 6.70 10.48
N LEU A 191 -5.39 6.61 11.51
CA LEU A 191 -3.94 6.57 11.35
C LEU A 191 -3.52 5.27 10.64
N SER A 192 -4.13 4.15 11.01
CA SER A 192 -3.88 2.87 10.34
C SER A 192 -4.25 2.90 8.86
N ILE A 193 -5.40 3.50 8.53
CA ILE A 193 -5.83 3.70 7.13
C ILE A 193 -4.88 4.64 6.40
N GLY A 194 -4.45 5.72 7.05
CA GLY A 194 -3.46 6.66 6.50
C GLY A 194 -2.14 5.98 6.15
N ILE A 195 -1.62 5.12 7.04
CA ILE A 195 -0.41 4.33 6.77
C ILE A 195 -0.63 3.38 5.60
N ALA A 196 -1.68 2.55 5.64
CA ALA A 196 -1.90 1.52 4.64
C ALA A 196 -2.30 2.09 3.26
N VAL A 197 -3.37 2.87 3.22
CA VAL A 197 -3.91 3.42 1.96
C VAL A 197 -3.03 4.55 1.44
N GLY A 198 -2.49 5.41 2.32
CA GLY A 198 -1.56 6.47 1.91
C GLY A 198 -0.28 5.92 1.28
N SER A 199 0.38 4.95 1.93
CA SER A 199 1.57 4.27 1.36
C SER A 199 1.23 3.62 0.01
N SER A 200 0.06 2.96 -0.09
CA SER A 200 -0.42 2.40 -1.36
C SER A 200 -0.56 3.45 -2.47
N THR A 201 -1.17 4.59 -2.17
CA THR A 201 -1.34 5.72 -3.09
C THR A 201 0.02 6.25 -3.55
N GLN A 202 0.98 6.40 -2.64
CA GLN A 202 2.34 6.85 -2.96
C GLN A 202 3.06 5.86 -3.88
N ILE A 203 2.97 4.56 -3.60
CA ILE A 203 3.61 3.55 -4.42
C ILE A 203 3.03 3.55 -5.84
N ALA A 204 1.70 3.60 -5.95
CA ALA A 204 1.03 3.49 -7.24
C ALA A 204 1.18 4.74 -8.11
N LEU A 205 1.19 5.95 -7.52
CA LEU A 205 1.16 7.20 -8.29
C LEU A 205 2.51 7.92 -8.35
N PHE A 206 3.44 7.58 -7.46
CA PHE A 206 4.78 8.14 -7.48
C PHE A 206 5.83 7.09 -7.78
N VAL A 207 5.97 6.06 -6.94
CA VAL A 207 7.10 5.12 -7.04
C VAL A 207 7.12 4.38 -8.38
N VAL A 208 5.99 3.80 -8.80
CA VAL A 208 5.90 3.07 -10.09
C VAL A 208 6.14 3.99 -11.30
N PRO A 209 5.40 5.11 -11.47
CA PRO A 209 5.65 6.07 -12.54
C PRO A 209 7.07 6.63 -12.55
N PHE A 210 7.61 6.97 -11.38
CA PHE A 210 8.96 7.50 -11.25
C PHE A 210 9.99 6.47 -11.70
N SER A 211 9.80 5.19 -11.35
CA SER A 211 10.67 4.09 -11.80
C SER A 211 10.68 3.97 -13.33
N VAL A 212 9.53 4.15 -13.99
CA VAL A 212 9.44 4.17 -15.47
C VAL A 212 10.22 5.33 -16.07
N LEU A 213 10.18 6.52 -15.46
CA LEU A 213 10.94 7.68 -15.94
C LEU A 213 12.45 7.53 -15.71
N VAL A 214 12.86 6.95 -14.57
CA VAL A 214 14.26 6.64 -14.30
C VAL A 214 14.78 5.61 -15.30
N ALA A 215 14.04 4.52 -15.53
CA ALA A 215 14.36 3.52 -16.54
C ALA A 215 14.50 4.14 -17.94
N TRP A 216 13.59 5.07 -18.30
CA TRP A 216 13.68 5.78 -19.57
C TRP A 216 14.96 6.61 -19.69
N SER A 217 15.40 7.29 -18.61
CA SER A 217 16.67 8.04 -18.61
C SER A 217 17.91 7.15 -18.69
N MET A 218 17.79 5.89 -18.26
CA MET A 218 18.84 4.87 -18.34
C MET A 218 18.81 4.08 -19.66
N GLY A 219 17.83 4.32 -20.54
CA GLY A 219 17.66 3.57 -21.78
C GLY A 219 17.09 2.16 -21.59
N VAL A 220 16.44 1.89 -20.45
CA VAL A 220 15.77 0.62 -20.14
C VAL A 220 14.28 0.76 -20.44
N ASP A 221 13.73 -0.21 -21.18
CA ASP A 221 12.32 -0.20 -21.59
C ASP A 221 11.41 -0.81 -20.51
N MET A 222 11.20 -0.04 -19.44
CA MET A 222 10.20 -0.36 -18.41
C MET A 222 8.81 0.18 -18.82
N THR A 223 7.79 -0.67 -18.75
CA THR A 223 6.40 -0.31 -19.05
C THR A 223 5.54 -0.31 -17.77
N MET A 224 4.33 0.22 -17.86
CA MET A 224 3.29 0.05 -16.82
C MET A 224 2.28 -1.04 -17.23
N ASP A 225 2.67 -1.93 -18.14
CA ASP A 225 1.88 -3.11 -18.48
C ASP A 225 2.21 -4.22 -17.47
N PHE A 226 1.26 -4.51 -16.58
CA PHE A 226 1.41 -5.55 -15.57
C PHE A 226 0.77 -6.87 -15.99
N GLY A 227 0.20 -6.96 -17.19
CA GLY A 227 -0.56 -8.12 -17.64
C GLY A 227 -1.98 -8.18 -17.05
N PRO A 228 -2.88 -8.93 -17.72
CA PRO A 228 -4.32 -8.94 -17.41
C PRO A 228 -4.63 -9.49 -16.02
N LEU A 229 -3.82 -10.43 -15.53
CA LEU A 229 -3.99 -11.03 -14.21
C LEU A 229 -3.73 -10.01 -13.09
N ASN A 230 -2.54 -9.39 -13.10
CA ASN A 230 -2.14 -8.45 -12.04
C ASN A 230 -3.03 -7.20 -12.01
N THR A 231 -3.40 -6.68 -13.18
CA THR A 231 -4.30 -5.52 -13.27
C THR A 231 -5.71 -5.85 -12.77
N SER A 232 -6.24 -7.03 -13.11
CA SER A 232 -7.55 -7.47 -12.60
C SER A 232 -7.55 -7.62 -11.08
N VAL A 233 -6.52 -8.25 -10.51
CA VAL A 233 -6.37 -8.39 -9.06
C VAL A 233 -6.29 -7.01 -8.39
N MET A 234 -5.51 -6.09 -8.94
CA MET A 234 -5.39 -4.71 -8.44
C MET A 234 -6.75 -4.00 -8.43
N VAL A 235 -7.48 -4.02 -9.55
CA VAL A 235 -8.79 -3.37 -9.68
C VAL A 235 -9.79 -3.94 -8.67
N LEU A 236 -9.90 -5.27 -8.58
CA LEU A 236 -10.80 -5.93 -7.63
C LEU A 236 -10.44 -5.60 -6.18
N SER A 237 -9.14 -5.50 -5.87
CA SER A 237 -8.65 -5.14 -4.55
C SER A 237 -8.99 -3.69 -4.19
N VAL A 238 -8.90 -2.76 -5.14
CA VAL A 238 -9.28 -1.34 -4.91
C VAL A 238 -10.80 -1.21 -4.73
N ILE A 239 -11.59 -1.99 -5.47
CA ILE A 239 -13.06 -2.02 -5.29
C ILE A 239 -13.43 -2.60 -3.91
N MET A 240 -12.77 -3.67 -3.49
CA MET A 240 -12.94 -4.23 -2.14
C MET A 240 -12.60 -3.20 -1.06
N LEU A 241 -11.45 -2.52 -1.19
CA LEU A 241 -11.05 -1.44 -0.28
C LEU A 241 -12.09 -0.32 -0.25
N LEU A 242 -12.57 0.12 -1.42
CA LEU A 242 -13.61 1.15 -1.53
C LEU A 242 -14.85 0.74 -0.76
N SER A 243 -15.31 -0.50 -0.91
CA SER A 243 -16.53 -0.97 -0.24
C SER A 243 -16.41 -0.99 1.28
N VAL A 244 -15.23 -1.30 1.82
CA VAL A 244 -14.98 -1.33 3.27
C VAL A 244 -14.81 0.09 3.83
N VAL A 245 -14.16 0.99 3.08
CA VAL A 245 -13.85 2.34 3.56
C VAL A 245 -15.05 3.29 3.47
N LEU A 246 -16.01 3.00 2.59
CA LEU A 246 -17.14 3.88 2.26
C LEU A 246 -17.98 4.28 3.49
N ASP A 247 -18.20 3.34 4.41
CA ASP A 247 -19.14 3.51 5.52
C ASP A 247 -18.53 4.24 6.74
N GLY A 248 -17.23 4.55 6.71
CA GLY A 248 -16.52 5.24 7.80
C GLY A 248 -16.45 4.45 9.11
N ARG A 249 -16.67 3.13 9.03
CA ARG A 249 -16.69 2.20 10.15
C ARG A 249 -15.81 1.01 9.82
N ALA A 250 -15.15 0.47 10.83
CA ALA A 250 -14.31 -0.71 10.73
C ALA A 250 -14.75 -1.73 11.77
N ASN A 251 -14.95 -2.98 11.34
CA ASN A 251 -15.19 -4.12 12.21
C ASN A 251 -14.24 -5.29 11.90
N TRP A 252 -14.20 -6.26 12.81
CA TRP A 252 -13.27 -7.39 12.67
C TRP A 252 -13.59 -8.27 11.45
N LEU A 253 -14.87 -8.34 11.03
CA LEU A 253 -15.29 -9.17 9.91
C LEU A 253 -14.82 -8.59 8.58
N GLU A 254 -14.91 -7.27 8.40
CA GLU A 254 -14.29 -6.57 7.26
C GLU A 254 -12.78 -6.84 7.20
N GLY A 255 -12.11 -6.76 8.35
CA GLY A 255 -10.69 -7.11 8.45
C GLY A 255 -10.40 -8.54 8.00
N TRP A 256 -11.22 -9.50 8.47
CA TRP A 256 -11.14 -10.90 8.05
C TRP A 256 -11.38 -11.10 6.55
N MET A 257 -12.35 -10.39 5.96
CA MET A 257 -12.65 -10.46 4.53
C MET A 257 -11.48 -9.96 3.68
N LEU A 258 -10.85 -8.85 4.06
CA LEU A 258 -9.66 -8.32 3.38
C LEU A 258 -8.48 -9.30 3.46
N MET A 259 -8.19 -9.86 4.64
CA MET A 259 -7.16 -10.88 4.80
C MET A 259 -7.46 -12.14 3.96
N SER A 260 -8.71 -12.59 3.95
CA SER A 260 -9.14 -13.74 3.15
C SER A 260 -8.93 -13.49 1.66
N ALA A 261 -9.25 -12.29 1.17
CA ALA A 261 -9.00 -11.91 -0.22
C ALA A 261 -7.49 -11.95 -0.54
N TYR A 262 -6.63 -11.44 0.34
CA TYR A 262 -5.18 -11.52 0.16
C TYR A 262 -4.67 -12.97 0.11
N VAL A 263 -5.19 -13.85 0.97
CA VAL A 263 -4.83 -15.27 0.95
C VAL A 263 -5.30 -15.95 -0.33
N PHE A 264 -6.53 -15.66 -0.81
CA PHE A 264 -7.00 -16.18 -2.10
C PHE A 264 -6.11 -15.74 -3.27
N ILE A 265 -5.69 -14.47 -3.27
CA ILE A 265 -4.74 -13.95 -4.26
C ILE A 265 -3.40 -14.70 -4.16
N GLY A 266 -2.88 -14.90 -2.94
CA GLY A 266 -1.64 -15.66 -2.72
C GLY A 266 -1.73 -17.11 -3.22
N VAL A 267 -2.83 -17.79 -2.95
CA VAL A 267 -3.09 -19.16 -3.46
C VAL A 267 -3.18 -19.15 -4.99
N MET A 268 -3.81 -18.14 -5.59
CA MET A 268 -3.86 -18.00 -7.05
C MET A 268 -2.45 -17.87 -7.64
N PHE A 269 -1.61 -16.95 -7.12
CA PHE A 269 -0.24 -16.77 -7.59
C PHE A 269 0.66 -17.99 -7.33
N TRP A 270 0.34 -18.82 -6.34
CA TRP A 270 1.05 -20.09 -6.11
C TRP A 270 0.85 -21.09 -7.26
N PHE A 271 -0.33 -21.06 -7.91
CA PHE A 271 -0.65 -21.96 -9.03
C PHE A 271 -0.26 -21.39 -10.40
N VAL A 272 -0.01 -20.09 -10.49
CA VAL A 272 0.45 -19.44 -11.73
C VAL A 272 1.90 -19.86 -11.99
N ARG A 273 2.11 -20.57 -13.11
CA ARG A 273 3.45 -20.89 -13.61
C ARG A 273 3.91 -19.79 -14.55
N GLU A 274 5.22 -19.59 -14.63
CA GLU A 274 5.86 -18.60 -15.51
C GLU A 274 5.48 -18.74 -16.99
N SER A 275 5.00 -19.90 -17.43
CA SER A 275 4.48 -20.09 -18.80
C SER A 275 3.16 -19.38 -19.09
N ASP A 276 2.46 -18.90 -18.05
CA ASP A 276 1.08 -18.43 -18.11
C ASP A 276 0.94 -16.90 -17.88
N LEU A 277 2.06 -16.19 -17.75
CA LEU A 277 2.16 -14.73 -17.59
C LEU A 277 2.79 -14.08 -18.83
#